data_AF-A0A832J3P5-F1
#
_entry.id   AF-A0A832J3P5-F1
#
_cell.length_a   1.000
_cell.length_b   1.000
_cell.length_c   1.000
_cell.angle_alpha   90.00
_cell.angle_beta   90.00
_cell.angle_gamma   90.00
#
_symmetry.space_group_name_H-M   'P 1'
#
loop_
_entity.id
_entity.type
_entity.pdbx_description
1 polymer ?
#
loop_
_entity_poly.entity_id
_entity_poly.type
_entity_poly.pdbx_seq_one_letter_code
_entity_poly.pdbx_strand_id
1 'polypeptide(L)' 'MAELRATILGCGSSGGVPRIGGIWGDCDPENPKNRRSRCSMLVERIGDAGTTRVLIDTSPDMRSQLLATGIDRVDAV' A
#
# COMPACT_ATOMS: atom_id res chain seq x y z
N MET A 1 -7.54 19.81 -15.66
CA MET A 1 -8.26 18.51 -15.58
C MET A 1 -7.71 17.76 -14.38
N ALA A 2 -8.56 17.03 -13.65
CA ALA A 2 -8.10 16.26 -12.50
C ALA A 2 -7.45 14.93 -12.93
N GLU A 3 -6.30 14.58 -12.34
CA GLU A 3 -5.60 13.29 -12.48
C GLU A 3 -6.10 12.32 -11.42
N LEU A 4 -6.27 11.04 -11.78
CA LEU A 4 -6.48 9.96 -10.83
C LEU A 4 -5.19 9.16 -10.69
N ARG A 5 -4.74 8.96 -9.46
CA ARG A 5 -3.57 8.14 -9.12
C ARG A 5 -3.98 7.02 -8.20
N ALA A 6 -3.56 5.79 -8.52
CA ALA A 6 -3.73 4.63 -7.68
C ALA A 6 -2.35 4.13 -7.24
N THR A 7 -2.14 4.01 -5.93
CA THR A 7 -0.91 3.49 -5.34
C THR A 7 -1.21 2.16 -4.66
N ILE A 8 -0.58 1.09 -5.13
CA ILE A 8 -0.63 -0.20 -4.46
C ILE A 8 0.25 -0.12 -3.20
N LEU A 9 -0.41 -0.01 -2.05
CA LEU A 9 0.27 0.04 -0.75
C LEU A 9 0.75 -1.34 -0.31
N GLY A 10 0.03 -2.39 -0.72
CA GLY A 10 0.44 -3.77 -0.52
C GLY A 10 -0.28 -4.70 -1.49
N CYS A 11 0.37 -5.80 -1.82
CA CYS A 11 -0.11 -6.79 -2.79
C CYS A 11 0.09 -8.24 -2.30
N GLY A 12 0.36 -8.41 -1.01
CA GLY A 12 0.53 -9.71 -0.37
C GLY A 12 -0.80 -10.34 0.00
N SER A 13 -0.77 -11.68 0.19
CA SER A 13 -1.86 -12.41 0.83
C SER A 13 -2.07 -11.96 2.29
N SER A 14 -3.07 -12.50 2.97
CA SER A 14 -3.33 -12.22 4.40
C SER A 14 -2.12 -12.40 5.32
N GLY A 15 -1.17 -13.26 4.96
CA GLY A 15 0.06 -13.50 5.73
C GLY A 15 1.28 -12.68 5.30
N GLY A 16 1.17 -11.84 4.25
CA GLY A 16 2.32 -11.16 3.64
C GLY A 16 3.31 -12.11 2.96
N VAL A 17 4.44 -11.56 2.50
CA VAL A 17 5.62 -12.30 2.04
C VAL A 17 6.90 -11.60 2.53
N PRO A 18 7.81 -12.31 3.22
CA PRO A 18 7.68 -13.69 3.68
C PRO A 18 6.60 -13.83 4.77
N ARG A 19 6.08 -15.05 4.95
CA ARG A 19 5.26 -15.35 6.14
C ARG A 19 6.15 -15.37 7.38
N ILE A 20 5.51 -15.32 8.57
CA ILE A 20 6.17 -15.49 9.86
C ILE A 20 7.07 -16.74 9.83
N GLY A 21 8.29 -16.62 10.37
CA GLY A 21 9.32 -17.66 10.29
C GLY A 21 10.24 -17.56 9.06
N GLY A 22 10.13 -16.50 8.25
CA GLY A 22 10.99 -16.29 7.09
C GLY A 22 10.65 -17.20 5.91
N ILE A 23 9.39 -17.64 5.82
CA ILE A 23 8.93 -18.57 4.79
C ILE A 23 8.56 -17.78 3.53
N TRP A 24 9.42 -17.84 2.51
CA TRP A 24 9.26 -17.14 1.23
C TRP A 24 8.42 -17.92 0.20
N GLY A 25 8.28 -19.24 0.37
CA GLY A 25 7.78 -20.11 -0.69
C GLY A 25 8.71 -20.05 -1.91
N ASP A 26 8.12 -19.94 -3.11
CA ASP A 26 8.88 -19.89 -4.37
C ASP A 26 9.38 -18.47 -4.72
N CYS A 27 9.20 -17.49 -3.83
CA CYS A 27 9.67 -16.13 -4.07
C CYS A 27 11.18 -16.00 -3.83
N ASP A 28 11.89 -15.41 -4.80
CA ASP A 28 13.28 -15.02 -4.65
C ASP A 28 13.42 -13.93 -3.55
N PRO A 29 14.16 -14.20 -2.45
CA PRO A 29 14.34 -13.26 -1.34
C PRO A 29 15.21 -12.05 -1.68
N GLU A 30 16.05 -12.13 -2.72
CA GLU A 30 16.94 -11.05 -3.15
C GLU A 30 16.23 -10.03 -4.05
N ASN A 31 15.09 -10.41 -4.63
CA ASN A 31 14.25 -9.47 -5.38
C ASN A 31 13.38 -8.64 -4.41
N PRO A 32 13.63 -7.32 -4.26
CA PRO A 32 12.89 -6.50 -3.29
C PRO A 32 11.38 -6.44 -3.55
N LYS A 33 10.94 -6.66 -4.80
CA LYS A 33 9.50 -6.69 -5.16
C LYS A 33 8.75 -7.89 -4.55
N ASN A 34 9.46 -8.89 -4.06
CA ASN A 34 8.87 -10.06 -3.40
C ASN A 34 8.59 -9.82 -1.92
N ARG A 35 9.03 -8.71 -1.33
CA ARG A 35 8.59 -8.28 0.01
C ARG A 35 7.23 -7.63 -0.11
N ARG A 36 6.19 -8.31 0.36
CA ARG A 36 4.79 -7.90 0.19
C ARG A 36 4.12 -7.75 1.55
N SER A 37 3.72 -6.54 1.89
CA SER A 37 2.73 -6.31 2.94
C SER A 37 1.34 -6.75 2.48
N ARG A 38 0.38 -6.86 3.39
CA ARG A 38 -1.01 -7.21 3.05
C ARG A 38 -1.65 -6.19 2.14
N CYS A 39 -2.64 -6.66 1.38
CA CYS A 39 -3.35 -5.85 0.40
C CYS A 39 -3.92 -4.57 1.00
N SER A 40 -3.66 -3.45 0.32
CA SER A 40 -4.29 -2.15 0.54
C SER A 40 -3.95 -1.26 -0.67
N MET A 41 -4.80 -0.28 -0.95
CA MET A 41 -4.60 0.66 -2.05
C MET A 41 -4.96 2.07 -1.60
N LEU A 42 -4.23 3.07 -2.09
CA LEU A 42 -4.60 4.46 -1.97
C LEU A 42 -5.04 4.99 -3.33
N VAL A 43 -6.20 5.66 -3.35
CA VAL A 43 -6.70 6.36 -4.54
C VAL A 43 -6.67 7.86 -4.27
N GLU A 44 -6.05 8.61 -5.17
CA GLU A 44 -5.94 10.06 -5.10
C GLU A 44 -6.61 10.68 -6.33
N ARG A 45 -7.41 11.73 -6.09
CA ARG A 45 -7.86 12.66 -7.13
C ARG A 45 -7.14 13.98 -6.94
N ILE A 46 -6.31 14.35 -7.91
CA ILE A 46 -5.43 15.52 -7.86
C ILE A 46 -5.97 16.56 -8.85
N GLY A 47 -6.34 17.74 -8.38
CA GLY A 47 -6.79 18.83 -9.24
C GLY A 47 -6.55 20.20 -8.62
N ASP A 48 -7.05 21.25 -9.28
CA ASP A 48 -6.76 22.64 -8.93
C ASP A 48 -7.27 23.04 -7.53
N ALA A 49 -8.27 22.32 -7.00
CA ALA A 49 -8.82 22.51 -5.66
C ALA A 49 -8.10 21.69 -4.57
N GLY A 50 -7.01 21.00 -4.90
CA GLY A 50 -6.24 20.14 -3.99
C GLY A 50 -6.38 18.65 -4.28
N THR A 51 -5.97 17.83 -3.31
CA THR A 51 -5.96 16.37 -3.41
C THR A 51 -6.96 15.74 -2.46
N THR A 52 -7.87 14.92 -3.01
CA THR A 52 -8.72 14.01 -2.23
C THR A 52 -8.08 12.63 -2.19
N ARG A 53 -8.00 12.01 -1.01
CA ARG A 53 -7.34 10.73 -0.76
C ARG A 53 -8.29 9.74 -0.10
N VAL A 54 -8.55 8.63 -0.77
CA VAL A 54 -9.38 7.53 -0.26
C VAL A 54 -8.51 6.30 -0.08
N LEU A 55 -8.52 5.76 1.14
CA LEU A 55 -7.83 4.52 1.46
C LEU A 55 -8.77 3.33 1.24
N ILE A 56 -8.28 2.26 0.65
CA ILE A 56 -9.01 0.99 0.54
C ILE A 56 -8.31 -0.03 1.44
N ASP A 57 -9.05 -0.54 2.42
CA ASP A 57 -8.64 -1.44 3.50
C ASP A 57 -7.56 -0.86 4.45
N THR A 58 -7.84 -0.87 5.75
CA THR A 58 -6.86 -0.55 6.80
C THR A 58 -6.10 -1.78 7.26
N SER A 59 -5.22 -2.30 6.41
CA SER A 59 -4.40 -3.48 6.74
C SER A 59 -3.58 -3.24 8.03
N PRO A 60 -3.20 -4.28 8.80
CA PRO A 60 -2.34 -4.02 9.96
C PRO A 60 -0.90 -3.57 9.60
N ASP A 61 -0.55 -3.43 8.30
CA ASP A 61 0.69 -2.79 7.82
C ASP A 61 0.51 -1.28 7.57
N MET A 62 -0.70 -0.74 7.78
CA MET A 62 -1.12 0.60 7.35
C MET A 62 -0.14 1.70 7.77
N ARG A 63 0.32 1.66 9.02
CA ARG A 63 1.28 2.66 9.52
C ARG A 63 2.54 2.70 8.65
N SER A 64 3.14 1.54 8.39
CA SER A 64 4.35 1.45 7.57
C SER A 64 4.05 1.79 6.10
N GLN A 65 2.87 1.41 5.60
CA GLN A 65 2.43 1.70 4.23
C GLN A 65 2.29 3.21 3.99
N LEU A 66 1.61 3.95 4.87
CA LEU A 66 1.44 5.41 4.73
C LEU A 66 2.74 6.19 5.00
N LEU A 67 3.56 5.72 5.93
CA LEU A 67 4.89 6.32 6.14
C LEU A 67 5.79 6.18 4.90
N ALA A 68 5.69 5.06 4.17
CA ALA A 68 6.44 4.85 2.94
C ALA A 68 5.98 5.73 1.77
N THR A 69 4.72 6.20 1.76
CA THR A 69 4.23 7.12 0.74
C THR A 69 4.46 8.60 1.09
N GLY A 70 4.79 8.90 2.35
CA GLY A 70 4.92 10.28 2.83
C GLY A 70 3.58 11.01 3.01
N ILE A 71 2.48 10.26 3.13
CA ILE A 71 1.13 10.82 3.21
C ILE A 71 0.71 10.96 4.67
N ASP A 72 0.25 12.15 5.02
CA ASP A 72 -0.08 12.58 6.39
C ASP A 72 -1.59 12.59 6.70
N ARG A 73 -2.43 12.51 5.66
CA ARG A 73 -3.89 12.66 5.77
C ARG A 73 -4.62 11.80 4.75
N VAL A 74 -5.69 11.15 5.20
CA VAL A 74 -6.70 10.49 4.35
C VAL A 74 -8.06 11.16 4.59
N ASP A 75 -8.88 11.28 3.55
CA ASP A 75 -10.21 11.90 3.63
C ASP A 75 -11.31 10.87 3.92
N ALA A 76 -11.11 9.62 3.49
CA ALA A 76 -12.03 8.51 3.74
C ALA A 76 -11.31 7.16 3.72
N VAL A 77 -11.99 6.16 4.29
CA VAL A 77 -11.67 4.73 4.24
C VAL A 77 -12.91 4.00 3.73
#